data_AF-A0A9P7CRD7-F1
#
_entry.id   AF-A0A9P7CRD7-F1
#
_cell.length_a   1.000
_cell.length_b   1.000
_cell.length_c   1.000
_cell.angle_alpha   90.00
_cell.angle_beta   90.00
_cell.angle_gamma   90.00
#
_symmetry.space_group_name_H-M   'P 1'
#
loop_
_entity.id
_entity.type
_entity.pdbx_description
1 polymer ?
#
loop_
_entity_poly.entity_id
_entity_poly.type
_entity_poly.pdbx_seq_one_letter_code
_entity_poly.pdbx_strand_id
1 'polypeptide(L)'
;MYSGITGEEMKMDIYIGVVYYQRLRHMVNDKFQVRTTGPVHNLTMQPVKGRKRHGGIRFGEMERDSLLAHGTSYLLQDRLMNCSDYSQAYVCRLCGSLASPICTKIVSSLGNRRTYECRTCNTSKGIDLIAIPYVFRYLTTELMSMGIRLNLGIKP
;
A
#
# COMPACT_ATOMS: atom_id res chain seq x y z
N MET A 1 36.18 25.06 36.42
CA MET A 1 35.19 23.94 36.43
C MET A 1 35.88 22.70 35.88
N TYR A 2 35.63 21.51 36.42
CA TYR A 2 36.35 20.28 36.04
C TYR A 2 35.57 19.41 35.04
N SER A 3 36.29 18.67 34.20
CA SER A 3 35.72 17.71 33.26
C SER A 3 35.18 16.48 33.99
N GLY A 4 33.90 16.14 33.81
CA GLY A 4 33.27 14.97 34.41
C GLY A 4 33.72 13.61 33.83
N ILE A 5 34.49 13.61 32.75
CA ILE A 5 34.99 12.39 32.09
C ILE A 5 36.46 12.14 32.48
N THR A 6 37.29 13.19 32.50
CA THR A 6 38.75 13.07 32.69
C THR A 6 39.24 13.54 34.06
N GLY A 7 38.44 14.32 34.80
CA GLY A 7 38.83 14.88 36.10
C GLY A 7 39.78 16.08 36.04
N GLU A 8 40.26 16.46 34.85
CA GLU A 8 41.13 17.61 34.67
C GLU A 8 40.35 18.94 34.69
N GLU A 9 41.05 20.02 35.03
CA GLU A 9 40.48 21.36 34.99
C GLU A 9 40.24 21.80 33.55
N MET A 10 39.07 22.40 33.28
CA MET A 10 38.78 22.93 31.96
C MET A 10 39.63 24.17 31.69
N LYS A 11 40.18 24.25 30.46
CA LYS A 11 41.14 25.27 30.05
C LYS A 11 40.65 26.72 30.21
N MET A 12 39.34 26.93 30.30
CA MET A 12 38.69 28.23 30.40
C MET A 12 37.53 28.15 31.41
N ASP A 13 37.22 29.29 32.02
CA ASP A 13 36.08 29.41 32.91
C ASP A 13 34.75 29.34 32.14
N ILE A 14 33.84 28.50 32.63
CA ILE A 14 32.50 28.36 32.07
C ILE A 14 31.56 29.33 32.79
N TYR A 15 30.87 30.17 32.01
CA TYR A 15 29.82 31.04 32.55
C TYR A 15 28.61 30.20 32.98
N ILE A 16 28.31 30.24 34.28
CA ILE A 16 27.18 29.53 34.89
C ILE A 16 26.29 30.58 35.55
N GLY A 17 25.00 30.49 35.27
CA GLY A 17 24.00 31.40 35.83
C GLY A 17 22.67 30.71 36.09
N VAL A 18 21.85 31.33 36.93
CA VAL A 18 20.51 30.85 37.24
C VAL A 18 19.54 31.41 36.20
N VAL A 19 18.90 30.52 35.45
CA VAL A 19 17.90 30.87 34.42
C VAL A 19 16.61 30.13 34.71
N TYR A 20 15.48 30.82 34.62
CA TYR A 20 14.16 30.22 34.79
C TYR A 20 13.76 29.47 33.50
N TYR A 21 13.64 28.15 33.58
CA TYR A 21 13.22 27.31 32.46
C TYR A 21 11.74 26.95 32.55
N GLN A 22 11.07 26.91 31.39
CA GLN A 22 9.70 26.45 31.24
C GLN A 22 9.64 25.14 30.45
N ARG A 23 8.88 24.17 30.95
CA ARG A 23 8.68 22.87 30.28
C ARG A 23 7.49 22.95 29.32
N LEU A 24 7.71 22.57 28.06
CA LEU A 24 6.66 22.48 27.05
C LEU A 24 5.81 21.21 27.23
N ARG A 25 4.53 21.31 26.84
CA ARG A 25 3.54 20.22 26.98
C ARG A 25 3.73 19.06 25.99
N HIS A 26 4.37 19.29 24.85
CA HIS A 26 4.42 18.29 23.78
C HIS A 26 5.48 17.24 24.05
N MET A 27 5.05 16.00 24.25
CA MET A 27 5.95 14.87 24.48
C MET A 27 6.17 14.06 23.20
N VAL A 28 7.38 13.54 23.01
CA VAL A 28 7.72 12.66 21.87
C VAL A 28 6.96 11.33 21.94
N ASN A 29 6.69 10.86 23.16
CA ASN A 29 5.91 9.65 23.40
C ASN A 29 4.50 9.73 22.78
N ASP A 30 3.96 10.94 22.60
CA ASP A 30 2.66 11.14 21.96
C ASP A 30 2.74 11.18 20.44
N LYS A 31 3.88 10.87 19.81
CA LYS A 31 4.08 10.96 18.35
C LYS A 31 4.48 9.65 17.67
N PHE A 32 4.98 8.66 18.40
CA PHE A 32 5.38 7.41 17.76
C PHE A 32 4.17 6.65 17.17
N GLN A 33 4.38 5.93 16.08
CA GLN A 33 3.42 5.05 15.43
C GLN A 33 4.18 3.94 14.71
N VAL A 34 3.69 2.70 14.85
CA VAL A 34 4.23 1.52 14.18
C VAL A 34 3.09 0.67 13.65
N ARG A 35 3.30 0.00 12.52
CA ARG A 35 2.34 -0.92 11.90
C ARG A 35 3.10 -2.01 11.17
N THR A 36 2.69 -3.27 11.38
CA THR A 36 3.11 -4.42 10.59
C THR A 36 2.00 -4.80 9.61
N THR A 37 0.88 -5.29 10.14
CA THR A 37 -0.40 -5.49 9.43
C THR A 37 -1.50 -4.77 10.19
N GLY A 38 -2.70 -4.66 9.60
CA GLY A 38 -3.80 -3.96 10.28
C GLY A 38 -5.02 -3.77 9.39
N PRO A 39 -6.02 -3.01 9.87
CA PRO A 39 -7.25 -2.79 9.14
C PRO A 39 -6.97 -2.09 7.81
N VAL A 40 -7.76 -2.47 6.80
CA VAL A 40 -7.78 -1.90 5.46
C VAL A 40 -9.13 -1.24 5.17
N HIS A 41 -9.13 -0.28 4.25
CA HIS A 41 -10.35 0.38 3.81
C HIS A 41 -11.09 -0.50 2.80
N ASN A 42 -12.41 -0.69 2.98
CA ASN A 42 -13.19 -1.62 2.16
C ASN A 42 -13.19 -1.29 0.66
N LEU A 43 -13.12 -0.02 0.28
CA LEU A 43 -13.19 0.41 -1.12
C LEU A 43 -11.87 0.20 -1.89
N THR A 44 -10.74 0.44 -1.22
CA THR A 44 -9.42 0.49 -1.86
C THR A 44 -8.51 -0.67 -1.44
N MET A 45 -8.89 -1.40 -0.39
CA MET A 45 -8.07 -2.39 0.30
C MET A 45 -6.71 -1.85 0.80
N GLN A 46 -6.57 -0.53 0.89
CA GLN A 46 -5.36 0.12 1.40
C GLN A 46 -5.43 0.31 2.93
N PRO A 47 -4.28 0.44 3.62
CA PRO A 47 -4.21 0.79 5.04
C PRO A 47 -5.06 2.00 5.44
N VAL A 48 -5.86 1.85 6.50
CA VAL A 48 -6.71 2.95 7.02
C VAL A 48 -5.85 4.08 7.59
N LYS A 49 -6.32 5.33 7.53
CA LYS A 49 -5.68 6.49 8.15
C LYS A 49 -5.90 6.52 9.67
N GLY A 50 -4.87 6.91 10.41
CA GLY A 50 -4.97 7.35 11.80
C GLY A 50 -4.32 6.41 12.81
N ARG A 51 -3.53 6.98 13.73
CA ARG A 51 -2.77 6.24 14.72
C ARG A 51 -3.62 5.39 15.66
N LYS A 52 -4.72 5.95 16.19
CA LYS A 52 -5.63 5.23 17.12
C LYS A 52 -6.22 3.96 16.49
N ARG A 53 -6.26 3.89 15.16
CA ARG A 53 -6.77 2.75 14.40
C ARG A 53 -5.66 1.84 13.87
N HIS A 54 -4.43 1.99 14.38
CA HIS A 54 -3.24 1.29 13.87
C HIS A 54 -3.08 1.51 12.35
N GLY A 55 -3.32 2.76 11.92
CA GLY A 55 -3.30 3.14 10.52
C GLY A 55 -1.92 3.04 9.86
N GLY A 56 -1.91 3.03 8.53
CA GLY A 56 -0.68 3.05 7.75
C GLY A 56 -0.01 4.42 7.75
N ILE A 57 1.29 4.43 7.43
CA ILE A 57 2.01 5.65 7.06
C ILE A 57 1.77 5.86 5.57
N ARG A 58 1.48 7.11 5.18
CA ARG A 58 1.29 7.46 3.78
C ARG A 58 2.64 7.52 3.09
N PHE A 59 2.80 6.74 2.03
CA PHE A 59 3.85 6.92 1.04
C PHE A 59 3.32 7.87 -0.04
N GLY A 60 3.90 9.06 -0.13
CA GLY A 60 3.43 10.12 -1.01
C GLY A 60 4.17 10.18 -2.35
N GLU A 61 3.89 11.22 -3.11
CA GLU A 61 4.48 11.44 -4.43
C GLU A 61 5.96 11.82 -4.32
N MET A 62 6.32 12.64 -3.32
CA MET A 62 7.72 13.03 -3.10
C MET A 62 8.59 11.82 -2.75
N GLU A 63 8.07 10.88 -1.95
CA GLU A 63 8.79 9.65 -1.60
C GLU A 63 8.92 8.70 -2.79
N ARG A 64 7.90 8.65 -3.67
CA ARG A 64 7.98 7.92 -4.94
C ARG A 64 9.08 8.49 -5.83
N ASP A 65 9.10 9.80 -6.01
CA ASP A 65 10.05 10.47 -6.90
C ASP A 65 11.49 10.32 -6.39
N SER A 66 11.68 10.33 -5.07
CA SER A 66 12.97 10.00 -4.45
C SER A 66 13.45 8.58 -4.78
N LEU A 67 12.59 7.55 -4.62
CA LEU A 67 12.96 6.17 -4.96
C LEU A 67 13.20 5.97 -6.46
N LEU A 68 12.47 6.69 -7.31
CA LEU A 68 12.71 6.70 -8.76
C LEU A 68 14.08 7.29 -9.09
N ALA A 69 14.46 8.41 -8.45
CA ALA A 69 15.77 9.03 -8.65
C ALA A 69 16.94 8.11 -8.23
N HIS A 70 16.74 7.30 -7.20
CA HIS A 70 17.72 6.28 -6.78
C HIS A 70 17.75 5.04 -7.67
N GLY A 71 16.81 4.88 -8.60
CA GLY A 71 16.74 3.70 -9.49
C GLY A 71 16.31 2.41 -8.77
N THR A 72 15.80 2.49 -7.55
CA THR A 72 15.42 1.32 -6.75
C THR A 72 14.01 0.85 -7.08
N SER A 73 13.84 0.23 -8.25
CA SER A 73 12.54 -0.23 -8.77
C SER A 73 11.85 -1.26 -7.87
N TYR A 74 12.60 -2.22 -7.33
CA TYR A 74 12.06 -3.24 -6.43
C TYR A 74 11.51 -2.64 -5.12
N LEU A 75 12.18 -1.64 -4.55
CA LEU A 75 11.69 -0.96 -3.34
C LEU A 75 10.42 -0.16 -3.63
N LEU A 76 10.35 0.48 -4.80
CA LEU A 76 9.15 1.19 -5.21
C LEU A 76 7.96 0.24 -5.40
N GLN A 77 8.17 -0.88 -6.10
CA GLN A 77 7.13 -1.91 -6.28
C GLN A 77 6.71 -2.51 -4.94
N ASP A 78 7.66 -2.75 -4.04
CA ASP A 78 7.36 -3.29 -2.72
C ASP A 78 6.47 -2.35 -1.90
N ARG A 79 6.81 -1.06 -1.86
CA ARG A 79 6.06 -0.06 -1.07
C ARG A 79 4.71 0.31 -1.67
N LEU A 80 4.62 0.46 -3.00
CA LEU A 80 3.39 0.90 -3.66
C LEU A 80 2.43 -0.23 -4.02
N MET A 81 2.91 -1.47 -4.18
CA MET A 81 2.07 -2.60 -4.58
C MET A 81 2.05 -3.72 -3.52
N ASN A 82 3.20 -4.35 -3.25
CA ASN A 82 3.25 -5.57 -2.42
C ASN A 82 2.76 -5.35 -0.98
N CYS A 83 3.18 -4.24 -0.36
CA CYS A 83 2.86 -3.91 1.03
C CYS A 83 1.56 -3.10 1.20
N SER A 84 0.90 -2.69 0.12
CA SER A 84 -0.27 -1.79 0.15
C SER A 84 -1.56 -2.54 -0.18
N ASP A 85 -1.80 -2.81 -1.46
CA ASP A 85 -3.07 -3.30 -1.99
C ASP A 85 -2.87 -4.36 -3.08
N TYR A 86 -1.83 -5.19 -2.92
CA TYR A 86 -1.58 -6.34 -3.78
C TYR A 86 -2.83 -7.23 -3.87
N SER A 87 -3.28 -7.48 -5.09
CA SER A 87 -4.39 -8.39 -5.36
C SER A 87 -4.13 -9.20 -6.63
N GLN A 88 -4.66 -10.41 -6.67
CA GLN A 88 -4.69 -11.21 -7.89
C GLN A 88 -6.09 -11.13 -8.48
N ALA A 89 -6.19 -10.86 -9.77
CA ALA A 89 -7.45 -10.74 -10.48
C ALA A 89 -7.43 -11.54 -11.77
N TYR A 90 -8.59 -12.07 -12.13
CA TYR A 90 -8.80 -12.79 -13.38
C TYR A 90 -9.08 -11.79 -14.49
N VAL A 91 -8.42 -11.95 -15.62
CA VAL A 91 -8.63 -11.12 -16.82
C VAL A 91 -8.81 -12.04 -18.02
N CYS A 92 -9.76 -11.71 -18.89
CA CYS A 92 -9.96 -12.45 -20.13
C CYS A 92 -9.03 -11.91 -21.23
N ARG A 93 -8.26 -12.80 -21.87
CA ARG A 93 -7.31 -12.45 -22.94
C ARG A 93 -7.98 -12.00 -24.25
N LEU A 94 -9.21 -12.44 -24.49
CA LEU A 94 -9.95 -12.13 -25.73
C LEU A 94 -10.58 -10.73 -25.71
N CYS A 95 -11.25 -10.37 -24.60
CA CYS A 95 -11.92 -9.07 -24.47
C CYS A 95 -11.12 -8.05 -23.66
N GLY A 96 -10.06 -8.47 -22.96
CA GLY A 96 -9.19 -7.62 -22.14
C GLY A 96 -9.90 -6.96 -20.96
N SER A 97 -11.12 -7.39 -20.61
CA SER A 97 -11.87 -6.82 -19.50
C SER A 97 -11.58 -7.54 -18.18
N LEU A 98 -11.42 -6.73 -17.15
CA LEU A 98 -11.14 -7.16 -15.77
C LEU A 98 -12.42 -7.54 -14.99
N ALA A 99 -13.58 -6.99 -15.37
CA ALA A 99 -14.84 -7.18 -14.64
C ALA A 99 -15.73 -8.30 -15.21
N SER A 100 -15.51 -8.71 -16.46
CA SER A 100 -16.32 -9.74 -17.13
C SER A 100 -16.08 -11.19 -16.66
N PRO A 101 -14.90 -11.59 -16.13
CA PRO A 101 -14.70 -12.95 -15.65
C PRO A 101 -15.46 -13.16 -14.34
N ILE A 102 -16.43 -14.08 -14.36
CA ILE A 102 -17.23 -14.43 -13.19
C ILE A 102 -16.90 -15.85 -12.79
N CYS A 103 -16.83 -16.09 -11.48
CA CYS A 103 -16.73 -17.45 -10.94
C CYS A 103 -18.09 -18.15 -11.08
N THR A 104 -18.18 -19.14 -11.96
CA THR A 104 -19.29 -20.09 -12.02
C THR A 104 -18.99 -21.23 -11.06
N LYS A 105 -19.91 -21.50 -10.12
CA LYS A 105 -19.82 -22.70 -9.29
C LYS A 105 -20.45 -23.84 -10.07
N ILE A 106 -19.65 -24.85 -10.43
CA ILE A 106 -20.21 -26.11 -10.88
C ILE A 106 -20.41 -26.95 -9.62
N VAL A 107 -21.67 -27.11 -9.22
CA VAL A 107 -22.06 -28.10 -8.20
C VAL A 107 -22.13 -29.43 -8.92
N SER A 108 -21.02 -30.18 -8.95
CA SER A 108 -21.06 -31.60 -9.30
C SER A 108 -21.11 -32.44 -8.03
N SER A 109 -21.66 -33.65 -8.15
CA SER A 109 -21.76 -34.63 -7.05
C SER A 109 -20.42 -35.03 -6.42
N LEU A 110 -19.29 -34.62 -7.01
CA LEU A 110 -17.92 -34.98 -6.63
C LEU A 110 -17.07 -33.77 -6.17
N GLY A 111 -17.71 -32.68 -5.75
CA GLY A 111 -17.05 -31.57 -5.04
C GLY A 111 -17.19 -30.19 -5.68
N ASN A 112 -16.85 -29.16 -4.91
CA ASN A 112 -16.94 -27.75 -5.32
C ASN A 112 -15.73 -27.34 -6.18
N ARG A 113 -15.81 -27.48 -7.51
CA ARG A 113 -14.83 -26.87 -8.43
C ARG A 113 -15.29 -25.47 -8.86
N ARG A 114 -14.39 -24.49 -8.70
CA ARG A 114 -14.58 -23.12 -9.17
C ARG A 114 -14.06 -23.03 -10.60
N THR A 115 -14.95 -22.74 -11.55
CA THR A 115 -14.59 -22.40 -12.92
C THR A 115 -14.82 -20.92 -13.14
N TYR A 116 -14.02 -20.30 -14.00
CA TYR A 116 -14.20 -18.91 -14.38
C TYR A 116 -14.68 -18.87 -15.83
N GLU A 117 -15.64 -18.00 -16.09
CA GLU A 117 -16.17 -17.79 -17.43
C GLU A 117 -16.33 -16.29 -17.68
N CYS A 118 -15.89 -15.84 -18.85
CA CYS A 118 -16.11 -14.47 -19.28
C CYS A 118 -17.53 -14.31 -19.84
N ARG A 119 -18.37 -13.46 -19.24
CA ARG A 119 -19.73 -13.21 -19.77
C ARG A 119 -19.79 -12.46 -21.09
N THR A 120 -18.74 -11.71 -21.44
CA THR A 120 -18.71 -10.95 -22.69
C THR A 120 -18.32 -11.85 -23.88
N CYS A 121 -17.52 -12.89 -23.63
CA CYS A 121 -17.07 -13.83 -24.66
C CYS A 121 -17.76 -15.20 -24.59
N ASN A 122 -18.58 -15.46 -23.56
CA ASN A 122 -19.17 -16.77 -23.23
C ASN A 122 -18.16 -17.91 -23.38
N THR A 123 -16.94 -17.68 -22.88
CA THR A 123 -15.81 -18.58 -23.06
C THR A 123 -15.05 -18.68 -21.74
N SER A 124 -14.73 -19.91 -21.34
CA SER A 124 -13.88 -20.22 -20.19
C SER A 124 -12.39 -20.34 -20.56
N LYS A 125 -12.08 -20.42 -21.86
CA LYS A 125 -10.72 -20.46 -22.40
C LYS A 125 -10.09 -19.06 -22.43
N GLY A 126 -8.83 -18.96 -21.99
CA GLY A 126 -8.06 -17.71 -22.04
C GLY A 126 -8.37 -16.73 -20.91
N ILE A 127 -8.58 -17.25 -19.70
CA ILE A 127 -8.65 -16.46 -18.47
C ILE A 127 -7.33 -16.61 -17.75
N ASP A 128 -6.62 -15.49 -17.60
CA ASP A 128 -5.31 -15.44 -16.96
C ASP A 128 -5.43 -14.77 -15.58
N LEU A 129 -4.61 -15.23 -14.64
CA LEU A 129 -4.51 -14.64 -13.31
C LEU A 129 -3.35 -13.65 -13.29
N ILE A 130 -3.65 -12.38 -13.04
CA ILE A 130 -2.65 -11.29 -13.07
C ILE A 130 -2.60 -10.62 -11.70
N ALA A 131 -1.40 -10.23 -11.26
CA ALA A 131 -1.20 -9.40 -10.09
C ALA A 131 -1.41 -7.92 -10.45
N ILE A 132 -2.38 -7.28 -9.80
CA ILE A 132 -2.71 -5.86 -9.96
C ILE A 132 -3.07 -5.23 -8.61
N PRO A 133 -2.80 -3.94 -8.41
CA PRO A 133 -3.29 -3.23 -7.22
C PRO A 133 -4.83 -3.22 -7.19
N TYR A 134 -5.41 -3.40 -6.00
CA TYR A 134 -6.87 -3.45 -5.85
C TYR A 134 -7.53 -2.13 -6.28
N VAL A 135 -6.86 -1.00 -6.05
CA VAL A 135 -7.38 0.31 -6.49
C VAL A 135 -7.54 0.40 -8.01
N PHE A 136 -6.73 -0.32 -8.78
CA PHE A 136 -6.91 -0.36 -10.23
C PHE A 136 -8.21 -1.05 -10.64
N ARG A 137 -8.64 -2.08 -9.90
CA ARG A 137 -9.96 -2.70 -10.09
C ARG A 137 -11.07 -1.69 -9.82
N TYR A 138 -10.96 -0.95 -8.73
CA TYR A 138 -11.91 0.11 -8.39
C TYR A 138 -11.99 1.20 -9.46
N LEU A 139 -10.84 1.66 -9.97
CA LEU A 139 -10.78 2.60 -11.09
C LEU A 139 -11.50 2.06 -12.33
N THR A 140 -11.28 0.79 -12.67
CA THR A 140 -11.95 0.19 -13.84
C THR A 140 -13.47 0.14 -13.66
N THR A 141 -13.97 -0.13 -12.44
CA THR A 141 -15.41 -0.15 -12.18
C THR A 141 -16.04 1.25 -12.24
N GLU A 142 -15.33 2.28 -11.79
CA GLU A 142 -15.82 3.67 -11.90
C GLU A 142 -15.81 4.18 -13.35
N LEU A 143 -14.80 3.82 -14.14
CA LEU A 143 -14.81 4.17 -15.57
C LEU A 143 -15.92 3.43 -16.32
N MET A 144 -16.17 2.17 -15.97
CA MET A 144 -17.28 1.40 -16.54
C MET A 144 -18.66 1.99 -16.17
N SER A 145 -18.81 2.57 -14.98
CA SER A 145 -20.07 3.24 -14.57
C SER A 145 -20.37 4.48 -15.42
N MET A 146 -19.32 5.15 -15.90
CA MET A 146 -19.40 6.28 -16.85
C MET A 146 -19.52 5.84 -18.32
N GLY A 147 -19.57 4.53 -18.61
CA GLY A 147 -19.61 3.99 -19.97
C GLY A 147 -18.25 3.96 -20.69
N ILE A 148 -17.14 4.18 -19.97
CA ILE A 148 -15.79 4.12 -20.52
C ILE A 148 -15.23 2.70 -20.33
N ARG A 149 -14.86 2.05 -21.44
CA ARG A 149 -14.28 0.70 -21.43
C ARG A 149 -12.75 0.75 -21.45
N LEU A 150 -12.11 0.21 -20.43
CA LEU A 150 -10.67 -0.11 -20.44
C LEU A 150 -10.42 -1.49 -21.06
N ASN A 151 -9.43 -1.57 -21.94
CA ASN A 151 -9.02 -2.81 -22.59
C ASN A 151 -7.58 -3.15 -22.22
N LEU A 152 -7.35 -4.30 -21.59
CA LEU A 152 -6.03 -4.78 -21.18
C LEU A 152 -5.45 -5.73 -22.23
N GLY A 153 -4.35 -5.31 -22.87
CA GLY A 153 -3.60 -6.16 -23.80
C GLY A 153 -2.67 -7.13 -23.06
N ILE A 154 -3.19 -8.30 -22.71
CA ILE A 154 -2.41 -9.34 -22.01
C ILE A 154 -1.53 -10.06 -23.03
N LYS A 155 -0.22 -10.07 -22.77
CA LYS A 155 0.75 -10.90 -23.48
C LYS A 155 1.22 -12.01 -22.52
N PRO A 156 1.51 -13.21 -23.05
CA PRO A 156 2.12 -14.28 -22.26
C PRO A 156 3.50 -13.87 -21.76
#